data_AF-A0A0R2NQI3-F1
#
_entry.id   AF-A0A0R2NQI3-F1
#
_cell.length_a   1.000
_cell.length_b   1.000
_cell.length_c   1.000
_cell.angle_alpha   90.00
_cell.angle_beta   90.00
_cell.angle_gamma   90.00
#
_symmetry.space_group_name_H-M   'P 1'
#
loop_
_entity.id
_entity.type
_entity.pdbx_description
1 polymer ?
#
loop_
_entity_poly.entity_id
_entity_poly.type
_entity_poly.pdbx_seq_one_letter_code
_entity_poly.pdbx_strand_id
1 'polypeptide(L)'
;MSVMELAVKREVQIIEPAWSMPHFLEKLLLALKDGPALSTAALDVDQVDPKVALIVKTSGSTGNPKSVLLTSQSLIASARASHQYLSASPGQRWSLLLPTTHIAGINVLVRSIELGTEPVGVDSQAEFSAIVPTQLHTSLNSRASCPTSHFGMVRLPIWRLIGLLIWHTLCRLWNLR
;
A
#
# COMPACT_ATOMS: atom_id res chain seq x y z
N MET A 1 -42.75 6.26 -1.56
CA MET A 1 -42.39 4.97 -0.93
C MET A 1 -40.89 4.96 -0.74
N SER A 2 -40.42 5.25 0.48
CA SER A 2 -39.01 5.22 0.84
C SER A 2 -38.60 3.75 0.99
N VAL A 3 -37.87 3.22 0.01
CA VAL A 3 -37.18 1.95 0.18
C VAL A 3 -36.09 2.22 1.22
N MET A 4 -36.26 1.70 2.43
CA MET A 4 -35.17 1.59 3.38
C MET A 4 -34.14 0.67 2.73
N GLU A 5 -33.15 1.27 2.07
CA GLU A 5 -31.94 0.59 1.65
C GLU A 5 -31.30 0.07 2.94
N LEU A 6 -31.53 -1.20 3.24
CA LEU A 6 -30.81 -1.93 4.28
C LEU A 6 -29.34 -1.69 3.96
N ALA A 7 -28.71 -0.81 4.72
CA ALA A 7 -27.32 -0.45 4.51
C ALA A 7 -26.54 -1.74 4.66
N VAL A 8 -26.18 -2.35 3.53
CA VAL A 8 -25.33 -3.53 3.51
C VAL A 8 -24.10 -3.13 4.30
N LYS A 9 -23.70 -3.98 5.24
CA LYS A 9 -22.55 -3.75 6.08
C LYS A 9 -21.52 -4.82 5.78
N ARG A 10 -20.26 -4.43 5.80
CA ARG A 10 -19.14 -5.29 5.45
C ARG A 10 -18.38 -5.67 6.71
N GLU A 11 -18.23 -6.96 6.94
CA GLU A 11 -17.47 -7.51 8.07
C GLU A 11 -16.01 -7.07 8.00
N VAL A 12 -15.40 -6.93 9.17
CA VAL A 12 -13.98 -6.61 9.31
C VAL A 12 -13.20 -7.82 9.82
N GLN A 13 -12.10 -8.12 9.13
CA GLN A 13 -11.12 -9.12 9.53
C GLN A 13 -9.78 -8.46 9.89
N ILE A 14 -9.21 -8.81 11.04
CA ILE A 14 -7.90 -8.31 11.46
C ILE A 14 -6.81 -9.07 10.71
N ILE A 15 -5.80 -8.35 10.22
CA ILE A 15 -4.60 -8.94 9.62
C ILE A 15 -3.75 -9.52 10.75
N GLU A 16 -3.52 -10.84 10.71
CA GLU A 16 -2.70 -11.51 11.72
C GLU A 16 -1.24 -11.55 11.26
N PRO A 17 -0.26 -11.29 12.16
CA PRO A 17 1.16 -11.39 11.83
C PRO A 17 1.61 -12.78 11.36
N ALA A 18 0.84 -13.82 11.68
CA ALA A 18 1.11 -15.20 11.31
C ALA A 18 0.71 -15.56 9.87
N TRP A 19 0.05 -14.65 9.14
CA TRP A 19 -0.37 -14.93 7.77
C TRP A 19 0.84 -15.12 6.84
N SER A 20 0.80 -16.18 6.03
CA SER A 20 1.73 -16.33 4.92
C SER A 20 1.44 -15.28 3.84
N MET A 21 2.46 -14.93 3.04
CA MET A 21 2.30 -13.95 1.97
C MET A 21 1.19 -14.34 0.97
N PRO A 22 1.09 -15.59 0.49
CA PRO A 22 0.01 -16.00 -0.41
C PRO A 22 -1.38 -15.83 0.23
N HIS A 23 -1.52 -16.19 1.50
CA HIS A 23 -2.79 -16.03 2.21
C HIS A 23 -3.16 -14.55 2.39
N PHE A 24 -2.18 -13.70 2.67
CA PHE A 24 -2.43 -12.26 2.74
C PHE A 24 -2.87 -11.71 1.37
N LEU A 25 -2.18 -12.04 0.29
CA LEU A 25 -2.57 -11.61 -1.07
C LEU A 25 -3.98 -12.08 -1.43
N GLU A 26 -4.34 -13.32 -1.11
CA GLU A 26 -5.68 -13.86 -1.29
C GLU A 26 -6.72 -13.02 -0.52
N LYS A 27 -6.51 -12.81 0.77
CA LYS A 27 -7.43 -12.04 1.62
C LYS A 27 -7.54 -10.58 1.17
N LEU A 28 -6.42 -9.98 0.77
CA LEU A 28 -6.40 -8.62 0.24
C LEU A 28 -7.13 -8.52 -1.10
N LEU A 29 -6.96 -9.49 -1.99
CA LEU A 29 -7.71 -9.56 -3.25
C LEU A 29 -9.22 -9.68 -3.00
N LEU A 30 -9.63 -10.50 -2.03
CA LEU A 30 -11.03 -10.60 -1.60
C LEU A 30 -11.52 -9.26 -1.05
N ALA A 31 -10.73 -8.59 -0.21
CA ALA A 31 -11.06 -7.27 0.35
C ALA A 31 -11.12 -6.15 -0.71
N LEU A 32 -10.32 -6.21 -1.77
CA LEU A 32 -10.41 -5.26 -2.87
C LEU A 32 -11.68 -5.46 -3.72
N LYS A 33 -12.25 -6.66 -3.69
CA LYS A 33 -13.57 -6.99 -4.25
C LYS A 33 -14.62 -6.82 -3.15
N ASP A 34 -15.41 -7.87 -2.91
CA ASP A 34 -16.58 -7.84 -2.03
C ASP A 34 -16.42 -8.71 -0.75
N GLY A 35 -15.22 -9.22 -0.48
CA GLY A 35 -14.93 -10.02 0.72
C GLY A 35 -14.88 -9.19 2.01
N PRO A 36 -14.45 -9.71 3.16
CA PRO A 36 -14.30 -8.91 4.37
C PRO A 36 -13.31 -7.75 4.19
N ALA A 37 -13.57 -6.60 4.83
CA ALA A 37 -12.60 -5.52 4.91
C ALA A 37 -11.45 -5.93 5.83
N LEU A 38 -10.22 -5.54 5.51
CA LEU A 38 -9.06 -5.84 6.36
C LEU A 38 -8.75 -4.70 7.32
N SER A 39 -8.27 -5.02 8.51
CA SER A 39 -7.77 -4.03 9.48
C SER A 39 -6.35 -4.35 9.93
N THR A 40 -5.49 -3.33 10.01
CA THR A 40 -4.12 -3.49 10.53
C THR A 40 -4.05 -3.53 12.06
N ALA A 41 -5.18 -3.33 12.75
CA ALA A 41 -5.26 -3.36 14.21
C ALA A 41 -6.66 -3.77 14.67
N ALA A 42 -6.80 -4.14 15.95
CA ALA A 42 -8.10 -4.31 16.56
C ALA A 42 -8.91 -3.00 16.53
N LEU A 43 -10.20 -3.14 16.23
CA LEU A 43 -11.20 -2.07 16.18
C LEU A 43 -12.34 -2.40 17.14
N ASP A 44 -12.98 -1.36 17.66
CA ASP A 44 -14.21 -1.49 18.48
C ASP A 44 -15.47 -1.67 17.61
N VAL A 45 -15.30 -1.88 16.30
CA VAL A 45 -16.36 -2.12 15.32
C VAL A 45 -16.06 -3.40 14.56
N ASP A 46 -17.11 -4.18 14.32
CA ASP A 46 -17.11 -5.43 13.57
C ASP A 46 -17.56 -5.23 12.11
N GLN A 47 -18.20 -4.10 11.82
CA GLN A 47 -18.79 -3.80 10.52
C GLN A 47 -18.52 -2.36 10.04
N VAL A 48 -18.28 -2.22 8.74
CA VAL A 48 -18.01 -0.94 8.06
C VAL A 48 -18.85 -0.75 6.81
N ASP A 49 -18.76 0.45 6.21
CA ASP A 49 -19.34 0.74 4.91
C ASP A 49 -18.83 -0.26 3.85
N PRO A 50 -19.70 -0.79 2.96
CA PRO A 50 -19.32 -1.76 1.93
C PRO A 50 -18.16 -1.34 1.04
N LYS A 51 -18.01 -0.03 0.81
CA LYS A 51 -16.95 0.50 -0.06
C LYS A 51 -15.58 0.38 0.58
N VAL A 52 -15.49 0.23 1.89
CA VAL A 52 -14.23 0.16 2.65
C VAL A 52 -13.63 -1.24 2.49
N ALA A 53 -12.38 -1.29 2.03
CA ALA A 53 -11.62 -2.52 1.85
C ALA A 53 -10.52 -2.68 2.90
N LEU A 54 -9.98 -1.55 3.41
CA LEU A 54 -8.85 -1.57 4.32
C LEU A 54 -8.98 -0.47 5.36
N ILE A 55 -8.64 -0.81 6.60
CA ILE A 55 -8.63 0.11 7.73
C ILE A 55 -7.22 0.10 8.30
N VAL A 56 -6.58 1.27 8.30
CA VAL A 56 -5.21 1.41 8.80
C VAL A 56 -5.21 2.28 10.04
N LYS A 57 -4.68 1.74 11.15
CA LYS A 57 -4.47 2.52 12.37
C LYS A 57 -3.14 3.26 12.25
N THR A 58 -3.21 4.58 12.34
CA THR A 58 -2.04 5.47 12.32
C THR A 58 -1.74 5.93 13.73
N SER A 59 -0.45 6.03 14.10
CA SER A 59 -0.04 6.42 15.45
C SER A 59 -0.48 7.83 15.83
N GLY A 60 -0.69 8.72 14.85
CA GLY A 60 -1.15 10.09 15.05
C GLY A 60 -0.12 10.94 15.81
N SER A 61 0.42 12.00 15.20
CA SER A 61 1.33 12.92 15.88
C SER A 61 0.72 13.63 17.09
N THR A 62 -0.61 13.64 17.19
CA THR A 62 -1.40 14.27 18.26
C THR A 62 -1.73 13.30 19.42
N GLY A 63 -1.09 12.13 19.48
CA GLY A 63 -1.19 11.18 20.61
C GLY A 63 -2.41 10.25 20.60
N ASN A 64 -3.45 10.57 19.83
CA ASN A 64 -4.62 9.71 19.64
C ASN A 64 -4.53 8.96 18.30
N PRO A 65 -4.42 7.62 18.31
CA PRO A 65 -4.38 6.83 17.08
C PRO A 65 -5.65 7.05 16.26
N LYS A 66 -5.48 7.36 14.97
CA LYS A 66 -6.60 7.56 14.04
C LYS A 66 -6.72 6.37 13.11
N SER A 67 -7.94 5.86 12.96
CA SER A 67 -8.28 4.85 11.95
C SER A 67 -8.59 5.53 10.63
N VAL A 68 -7.91 5.09 9.59
CA VAL A 68 -8.05 5.60 8.22
C VAL A 68 -8.78 4.54 7.40
N LEU A 69 -9.99 4.87 6.93
CA LEU A 69 -10.82 3.95 6.14
C LEU A 69 -10.52 4.17 4.65
N LEU A 70 -10.13 3.10 3.97
CA LEU A 70 -9.69 3.09 2.58
C LEU A 70 -10.65 2.27 1.74
N THR A 71 -11.15 2.86 0.67
CA THR A 71 -12.02 2.16 -0.28
C THR A 71 -11.22 1.34 -1.28
N SER A 72 -11.79 0.25 -1.81
CA SER A 72 -11.18 -0.50 -2.92
C SER A 72 -10.79 0.42 -4.07
N GLN A 73 -11.68 1.34 -4.43
CA GLN A 73 -11.45 2.30 -5.50
C GLN A 73 -10.24 3.20 -5.23
N SER A 74 -10.07 3.68 -3.99
CA SER A 74 -8.91 4.52 -3.63
C SER A 74 -7.58 3.76 -3.70
N LEU A 75 -7.56 2.49 -3.27
CA LEU A 75 -6.38 1.63 -3.29
C LEU A 75 -5.97 1.30 -4.74
N ILE A 76 -6.93 0.88 -5.56
CA ILE A 76 -6.73 0.56 -6.97
C ILE A 76 -6.30 1.81 -7.75
N ALA A 77 -6.95 2.95 -7.53
CA ALA A 77 -6.58 4.21 -8.18
C ALA A 77 -5.14 4.63 -7.83
N SER A 78 -4.73 4.49 -6.56
CA SER A 78 -3.37 4.75 -6.11
C SER A 78 -2.34 3.83 -6.77
N ALA A 79 -2.65 2.53 -6.88
CA ALA A 79 -1.80 1.56 -7.56
C ALA A 79 -1.62 1.90 -9.04
N ARG A 80 -2.72 2.13 -9.76
CA ARG A 80 -2.71 2.49 -11.19
C ARG A 80 -1.98 3.80 -11.45
N ALA A 81 -2.19 4.83 -10.63
CA ALA A 81 -1.45 6.08 -10.75
C ALA A 81 0.06 5.87 -10.59
N SER A 82 0.46 5.01 -9.66
CA SER A 82 1.87 4.65 -9.45
C SER A 82 2.44 3.90 -10.66
N HIS A 83 1.69 2.93 -11.19
CA HIS A 83 2.09 2.18 -12.39
C HIS A 83 2.19 3.06 -13.62
N GLN A 84 1.25 3.98 -13.83
CA GLN A 84 1.29 4.93 -14.94
C GLN A 84 2.53 5.84 -14.84
N TYR A 85 2.83 6.35 -13.65
CA TYR A 85 4.01 7.19 -13.42
C TYR A 85 5.32 6.44 -13.71
N LEU A 86 5.38 5.15 -13.35
CA LEU A 86 6.56 4.31 -13.54
C LEU A 86 6.60 3.60 -14.90
N SER A 87 5.60 3.79 -15.75
CA SER A 87 5.42 3.04 -17.00
C SER A 87 5.46 1.52 -16.80
N ALA A 88 4.85 1.04 -15.72
CA ALA A 88 4.84 -0.37 -15.37
C ALA A 88 3.98 -1.20 -16.35
N SER A 89 4.43 -2.42 -16.61
CA SER A 89 3.77 -3.40 -17.48
C SER A 89 3.36 -4.64 -16.67
N PRO A 90 2.26 -5.34 -17.05
CA PRO A 90 1.86 -6.59 -16.40
C PRO A 90 3.00 -7.60 -16.34
N GLY A 91 3.08 -8.36 -15.24
CA GLY A 91 4.16 -9.33 -15.00
C GLY A 91 5.43 -8.75 -14.38
N GLN A 92 5.59 -7.42 -14.32
CA GLN A 92 6.67 -6.80 -13.55
C GLN A 92 6.38 -6.85 -12.05
N ARG A 93 7.43 -6.94 -11.24
CA ARG A 93 7.36 -7.23 -9.82
C ARG A 93 7.78 -6.06 -8.96
N TRP A 94 7.14 -5.98 -7.80
CA TRP A 94 7.53 -5.05 -6.73
C TRP A 94 8.31 -5.78 -5.64
N SER A 95 9.32 -5.12 -5.09
CA SER A 95 10.00 -5.56 -3.88
C SER A 95 9.25 -5.09 -2.62
N LEU A 96 9.01 -5.99 -1.68
CA LEU A 96 8.40 -5.70 -0.39
C LEU A 96 9.49 -5.53 0.68
N LEU A 97 9.94 -4.28 0.87
CA LEU A 97 10.96 -3.91 1.86
C LEU A 97 10.40 -3.16 3.08
N LEU A 98 9.08 -3.01 3.13
CA LEU A 98 8.37 -2.27 4.16
C LEU A 98 7.43 -3.20 4.95
N PRO A 99 7.28 -2.98 6.26
CA PRO A 99 6.31 -3.72 7.07
C PRO A 99 4.89 -3.56 6.50
N THR A 100 4.16 -4.66 6.43
CA THR A 100 2.75 -4.70 6.00
C THR A 100 1.76 -4.29 7.10
N THR A 101 2.27 -3.90 8.26
CA THR A 101 1.51 -3.27 9.35
C THR A 101 1.15 -1.81 9.04
N HIS A 102 1.79 -1.21 8.04
CA HIS A 102 1.56 0.16 7.60
C HIS A 102 1.09 0.21 6.14
N ILE A 103 0.36 1.27 5.81
CA ILE A 103 -0.19 1.47 4.45
C ILE A 103 0.87 1.45 3.35
N ALA A 104 2.11 1.84 3.65
CA ALA A 104 3.19 1.83 2.68
C ALA A 104 3.54 0.41 2.19
N GLY A 105 3.62 -0.56 3.09
CA GLY A 105 3.82 -1.97 2.73
C GLY A 105 2.59 -2.56 2.05
N ILE A 106 1.38 -2.26 2.53
CA ILE A 106 0.14 -2.78 1.93
C ILE A 106 -0.05 -2.26 0.49
N ASN A 107 0.30 -1.01 0.22
CA ASN A 107 0.26 -0.46 -1.15
C ASN A 107 1.18 -1.23 -2.11
N VAL A 108 2.30 -1.79 -1.65
CA VAL A 108 3.14 -2.67 -2.48
C VAL A 108 2.39 -3.94 -2.86
N LEU A 109 1.63 -4.53 -1.92
CA LEU A 109 0.81 -5.71 -2.20
C LEU A 109 -0.28 -5.39 -3.23
N VAL A 110 -1.01 -4.28 -3.06
CA VAL A 110 -2.06 -3.85 -4.02
C VAL A 110 -1.47 -3.62 -5.41
N ARG A 111 -0.28 -2.99 -5.50
CA ARG A 111 0.42 -2.80 -6.78
C ARG A 111 0.86 -4.10 -7.43
N SER A 112 1.27 -5.09 -6.62
CA SER A 112 1.65 -6.41 -7.13
C SER A 112 0.43 -7.15 -7.68
N ILE A 113 -0.70 -7.10 -6.96
CA ILE A 113 -2.00 -7.63 -7.40
C ILE A 113 -2.44 -7.02 -8.73
N GLU A 114 -2.39 -5.68 -8.88
CA GLU A 114 -2.78 -5.00 -10.12
C GLU A 114 -1.84 -5.35 -11.32
N LEU A 115 -0.60 -5.78 -11.07
CA LEU A 115 0.30 -6.29 -12.12
C LEU A 115 0.18 -7.82 -12.35
N GLY A 116 -0.66 -8.51 -11.57
CA GLY A 116 -0.82 -9.96 -11.64
C GLY A 116 0.40 -10.74 -11.12
N THR A 117 1.12 -10.18 -10.14
CA THR A 117 2.36 -10.76 -9.61
C THR A 117 2.35 -10.84 -8.08
N GLU A 118 3.19 -11.70 -7.52
CA GLU A 118 3.53 -11.66 -6.10
C GLU A 118 4.71 -10.70 -5.87
N PRO A 119 4.72 -9.97 -4.74
CA PRO A 119 5.88 -9.19 -4.35
C PRO A 119 7.05 -10.11 -4.00
N VAL A 120 8.27 -9.61 -4.21
CA VAL A 120 9.48 -10.38 -3.91
C VAL A 120 10.30 -9.74 -2.79
N GLY A 121 11.09 -10.56 -2.09
CA GLY A 121 12.00 -10.10 -1.04
C GLY A 121 13.22 -9.36 -1.57
N VAL A 122 14.13 -8.99 -0.66
CA VAL A 122 15.37 -8.26 -0.98
C VAL A 122 16.35 -9.06 -1.84
N ASP A 123 16.30 -10.40 -1.75
CA ASP A 123 17.23 -11.29 -2.45
C ASP A 123 16.79 -11.63 -3.89
N SER A 124 15.72 -10.99 -4.36
CA SER A 124 15.11 -11.27 -5.66
C SER A 124 15.07 -10.03 -6.55
N GLN A 125 15.21 -10.24 -7.85
CA GLN A 125 15.10 -9.18 -8.85
C GLN A 125 13.67 -8.65 -8.93
N ALA A 126 13.53 -7.33 -8.81
CA ALA A 126 12.28 -6.59 -8.94
C ALA A 126 12.52 -5.30 -9.72
N GLU A 127 11.56 -4.91 -10.53
CA GLU A 127 11.61 -3.67 -11.32
C GLU A 127 11.32 -2.44 -10.47
N PHE A 128 10.53 -2.60 -9.41
CA PHE A 128 10.09 -1.50 -8.55
C PHE A 128 10.33 -1.79 -7.07
N SER A 129 10.63 -0.74 -6.31
CA SER A 129 10.79 -0.86 -4.87
C SER A 129 10.22 0.36 -4.15
N ALA A 130 9.63 0.11 -2.98
CA ALA A 130 9.25 1.16 -2.05
C ALA A 130 10.19 1.09 -0.85
N ILE A 131 10.94 2.16 -0.61
CA ILE A 131 11.93 2.27 0.47
C ILE A 131 11.77 3.61 1.17
N VAL A 132 12.05 3.62 2.47
CA VAL A 132 12.16 4.90 3.20
C VAL A 132 13.51 5.56 2.91
N PRO A 133 13.63 6.89 2.99
CA PRO A 133 14.86 7.61 2.67
C PRO A 133 16.10 7.10 3.43
N THR A 134 15.92 6.68 4.68
CA THR A 134 16.99 6.09 5.50
C THR A 134 17.45 4.73 4.98
N GLN A 135 16.55 3.88 4.49
CA GLN A 135 16.93 2.60 3.85
C GLN A 135 17.77 2.85 2.59
N LEU A 136 17.39 3.83 1.77
CA LEU A 136 18.17 4.20 0.60
C LEU A 136 19.54 4.77 0.98
N HIS A 137 19.58 5.69 1.94
CA HIS A 137 20.82 6.29 2.42
C HIS A 137 21.79 5.22 2.92
N THR A 138 21.31 4.26 3.72
CA THR A 138 22.11 3.14 4.18
C THR A 138 22.58 2.29 2.99
N SER A 139 21.71 1.95 2.04
CA SER A 139 22.09 1.15 0.87
C SER A 139 23.16 1.82 0.00
N LEU A 140 23.07 3.13 -0.22
CA LEU A 140 24.06 3.89 -1.01
C LEU A 140 25.42 4.03 -0.30
N ASN A 141 25.40 4.11 1.04
CA ASN A 141 26.61 4.36 1.84
C ASN A 141 27.25 3.08 2.40
N SER A 142 26.53 1.98 2.43
CA SER A 142 27.06 0.66 2.78
C SER A 142 27.78 0.11 1.56
N ARG A 143 29.12 0.14 1.55
CA ARG A 143 29.97 -0.56 0.55
C ARG A 143 29.91 -2.10 0.68
N ALA A 144 28.77 -2.67 1.04
CA ALA A 144 28.55 -4.10 0.88
C ALA A 144 28.23 -4.33 -0.58
N SER A 145 29.12 -5.03 -1.28
CA SER A 145 29.09 -5.38 -2.71
C SER A 145 27.68 -5.63 -3.26
N CYS A 146 27.05 -4.58 -3.80
CA CYS A 146 26.01 -4.72 -4.81
C CYS A 146 26.73 -5.05 -6.13
N PRO A 147 26.41 -6.15 -6.83
CA PRO A 147 26.92 -6.39 -8.17
C PRO A 147 26.59 -5.18 -9.04
N THR A 148 27.62 -4.46 -9.46
CA THR A 148 27.60 -3.15 -10.11
C THR A 148 27.08 -3.17 -11.56
N SER A 149 26.09 -4.01 -11.89
CA SER A 149 25.54 -4.09 -13.25
C SER A 149 24.15 -3.46 -13.44
N HIS A 150 23.45 -3.00 -12.40
CA HIS A 150 21.99 -2.79 -12.50
C HIS A 150 21.41 -1.43 -12.07
N PHE A 151 22.21 -0.38 -11.82
CA PHE A 151 21.65 0.95 -11.57
C PHE A 151 22.10 1.96 -12.62
N GLY A 152 21.22 2.21 -13.60
CA GLY A 152 21.29 3.37 -14.48
C GLY A 152 21.23 4.64 -13.64
N MET A 153 22.35 5.37 -13.65
CA MET A 153 22.55 6.63 -12.93
C MET A 153 21.62 7.72 -13.47
N VAL A 154 20.53 8.04 -12.77
CA VAL A 154 19.78 9.29 -12.97
C VAL A 154 20.12 10.24 -11.82
N ARG A 155 20.99 11.20 -12.14
CA ARG A 155 21.45 12.26 -11.24
C ARG A 155 20.55 13.47 -11.40
N LEU A 156 19.46 13.57 -10.64
CA LEU A 156 18.73 14.83 -10.43
C LEU A 156 18.14 14.90 -9.01
N PRO A 157 18.07 16.09 -8.37
CA PRO A 157 17.57 16.26 -7.02
C PRO A 157 16.03 16.16 -6.98
N ILE A 158 15.52 14.94 -7.11
CA ILE A 158 14.09 14.62 -7.26
C ILE A 158 13.30 14.70 -5.92
N TRP A 159 14.01 14.79 -4.81
CA TRP A 159 13.47 14.75 -3.44
C TRP A 159 12.48 15.87 -3.13
N ARG A 160 12.66 17.05 -3.74
CA ARG A 160 11.72 18.17 -3.55
C ARG A 160 10.43 18.02 -4.35
N LEU A 161 10.44 17.32 -5.48
CA LEU A 161 9.25 17.19 -6.35
C LEU A 161 8.39 15.99 -5.97
N ILE A 162 8.99 14.85 -5.61
CA ILE A 162 8.23 13.63 -5.24
C ILE A 162 7.46 13.81 -3.93
N GLY A 163 8.07 14.46 -2.92
CA GLY A 163 7.39 14.75 -1.65
C GLY A 163 6.20 15.69 -1.81
N LEU A 164 6.34 16.73 -2.65
CA LEU A 164 5.28 17.69 -2.94
C LEU A 164 4.17 17.09 -3.82
N LEU A 165 4.49 16.22 -4.77
CA LEU A 165 3.50 15.54 -5.62
C LEU A 165 2.71 14.49 -4.85
N ILE A 166 3.36 13.69 -3.98
CA ILE A 166 2.66 12.73 -3.12
C ILE A 166 1.78 13.48 -2.11
N TRP A 167 2.27 14.57 -1.51
CA TRP A 167 1.50 15.39 -0.57
C TRP A 167 0.30 16.08 -1.27
N HIS A 168 0.50 16.72 -2.43
CA HIS A 168 -0.60 17.38 -3.15
C HIS A 168 -1.63 16.41 -3.71
N THR A 169 -1.22 15.22 -4.14
CA THR A 169 -2.13 14.21 -4.69
C THR A 169 -2.90 13.51 -3.57
N LEU A 170 -2.24 13.23 -2.43
CA LEU A 170 -2.91 12.74 -1.22
C LEU A 170 -3.86 13.79 -0.64
N CYS A 171 -3.47 15.06 -0.53
CA CYS A 171 -4.36 16.14 -0.05
C CYS A 171 -5.54 16.44 -0.99
N ARG A 172 -5.45 16.15 -2.29
CA ARG A 172 -6.58 16.29 -3.22
C ARG A 172 -7.51 15.07 -3.23
N LEU A 173 -6.99 13.87 -3.00
CA LEU A 173 -7.78 12.64 -2.92
C LEU A 173 -8.41 12.43 -1.53
N TRP A 174 -7.76 12.93 -0.48
CA TRP A 174 -8.25 12.95 0.89
C TRP A 174 -8.75 14.35 1.20
N ASN A 175 -10.06 14.57 1.12
CA ASN A 175 -10.75 15.83 1.38
C ASN A 175 -10.61 16.29 2.86
N LEU A 176 -9.39 16.41 3.35
CA LEU A 176 -9.01 16.97 4.63
C LEU A 176 -8.98 18.49 4.44
N ARG A 177 -10.12 19.12 4.70
CA ARG A 177 -10.15 20.48 5.24
C ARG A 177 -9.78 20.43 6.72
#